data_AF-A0A6A3L747-F1
#
_entry.id   AF-A0A6A3L747-F1
#
_cell.length_a   1.000
_cell.length_b   1.000
_cell.length_c   1.000
_cell.angle_alpha   90.00
_cell.angle_beta   90.00
_cell.angle_gamma   90.00
#
_symmetry.space_group_name_H-M   'P 1'
#
loop_
_entity.id
_entity.type
_entity.pdbx_description
1 polymer ?
#
loop_
_entity_poly.entity_id
_entity_poly.type
_entity_poly.pdbx_seq_one_letter_code
_entity_poly.pdbx_strand_id
1 'polypeptide(L)'
;MLWEWLVMPQGLANAPATFNRLVTQLFRPMRQFVQTYFDDIFMPSRASEDRTAVEAHLDHLREVLMCMRENRLYANINKCIFGVEEILGCFLGKDGVRADPEKVCAIAQWPVPVSQKDLRK
;
A
#
# COMPACT_ATOMS: atom_id res chain seq x y z
N MET A 1 14.18 28.18 24.51
CA MET A 1 14.31 26.71 24.58
C MET A 1 14.19 26.18 23.17
N LEU A 2 15.15 25.38 22.71
CA LEU A 2 15.01 24.63 21.47
C LEU A 2 14.32 23.29 21.79
N TRP A 3 13.41 22.85 20.92
CA TRP A 3 12.76 21.54 21.00
C TRP A 3 13.33 20.63 19.91
N GLU A 4 13.40 19.33 20.19
CA GLU A 4 13.84 18.31 19.23
C GLU A 4 12.79 17.21 19.04
N TRP A 5 12.86 16.52 17.91
CA TRP A 5 11.91 15.47 17.55
C TRP A 5 12.36 14.11 18.08
N LEU A 6 11.49 13.40 18.79
CA LEU A 6 11.74 12.03 19.28
C LEU A 6 11.33 10.93 18.29
N VAL A 7 10.57 11.32 17.27
CA VAL A 7 10.14 10.46 16.16
C VAL A 7 10.43 11.18 14.86
N MET A 8 10.48 10.43 13.76
CA MET A 8 10.71 11.00 12.44
C MET A 8 9.59 12.00 12.06
N PRO A 9 9.88 13.31 11.93
CA PRO A 9 8.86 14.29 11.57
C PRO A 9 8.53 14.22 10.07
N GLN A 10 7.34 14.71 9.73
CA GLN A 10 6.95 14.91 8.33
C GLN A 10 7.77 16.05 7.70
N GLY A 11 7.99 15.98 6.39
CA GLY A 11 8.73 17.00 5.63
C GLY A 11 10.23 16.78 5.51
N LEU A 12 10.80 15.76 6.18
CA LEU A 12 12.18 15.34 5.92
C LEU A 12 12.27 14.63 4.58
N ALA A 13 13.21 15.04 3.73
CA ALA A 13 13.40 14.48 2.39
C ALA A 13 13.59 12.95 2.39
N ASN A 14 14.27 12.41 3.41
CA ASN A 14 14.58 10.98 3.51
C ASN A 14 13.57 10.19 4.35
N ALA A 15 12.53 10.84 4.91
CA ALA A 15 11.55 10.15 5.74
C ALA A 15 10.81 9.03 5.00
N PRO A 16 10.29 9.24 3.76
CA PRO A 16 9.59 8.19 3.02
C PRO A 16 10.48 6.98 2.74
N ALA A 17 11.73 7.20 2.30
CA ALA A 17 12.68 6.13 2.01
C ALA A 17 13.05 5.33 3.27
N THR A 18 13.22 6.02 4.40
CA THR A 18 13.55 5.40 5.68
C THR A 18 12.40 4.53 6.18
N PHE A 19 11.17 5.03 6.13
CA PHE A 19 9.97 4.28 6.50
C PHE A 19 9.75 3.07 5.58
N ASN A 20 9.85 3.26 4.26
CA ASN A 20 9.69 2.17 3.31
C ASN A 20 10.72 1.06 3.53
N ARG A 21 11.97 1.40 3.86
CA ARG A 21 13.01 0.41 4.19
C ARG A 21 12.63 -0.40 5.44
N LEU A 22 12.15 0.26 6.49
CA LEU A 22 11.69 -0.40 7.72
C LEU A 22 10.57 -1.39 7.40
N VAL A 23 9.51 -0.92 6.74
CA VAL A 23 8.32 -1.73 6.42
C VAL A 23 8.67 -2.90 5.51
N THR A 24 9.48 -2.67 4.48
CA THR A 24 9.91 -3.72 3.54
C THR A 24 10.74 -4.80 4.25
N GLN A 25 11.65 -4.42 5.16
CA GLN A 25 12.43 -5.38 5.93
C GLN A 25 11.58 -6.16 6.93
N LEU A 26 10.64 -5.48 7.58
CA LEU A 26 9.75 -6.08 8.58
C LEU A 26 8.87 -7.17 7.96
N PHE A 27 8.24 -6.88 6.82
CA PHE A 27 7.32 -7.80 6.15
C PHE A 27 8.01 -8.79 5.21
N ARG A 28 9.34 -8.71 5.05
CA ARG A 28 10.12 -9.63 4.20
C ARG A 28 9.85 -11.11 4.46
N PRO A 29 9.70 -11.59 5.72
CA PRO A 29 9.35 -12.99 5.99
C PRO A 29 7.97 -13.39 5.44
N MET A 30 7.04 -12.44 5.35
CA MET A 30 5.65 -12.63 4.92
C MET A 30 5.43 -12.20 3.45
N ARG A 31 6.49 -11.99 2.67
CA ARG A 31 6.42 -11.48 1.28
C ARG A 31 5.55 -12.29 0.31
N GLN A 32 5.20 -13.53 0.68
CA GLN A 32 4.36 -14.40 -0.11
C GLN A 32 2.90 -13.95 -0.14
N PHE A 33 2.42 -13.29 0.92
CA PHE A 33 1.05 -12.80 1.05
C PHE A 33 0.97 -11.32 1.47
N VAL A 34 2.10 -10.67 1.75
CA VAL A 34 2.19 -9.24 2.04
C VAL A 34 3.02 -8.53 0.97
N GLN A 35 2.49 -7.46 0.43
CA GLN A 35 3.20 -6.54 -0.46
C GLN A 35 3.16 -5.15 0.16
N THR A 36 4.25 -4.40 0.05
CA THR A 36 4.37 -3.08 0.68
C THR A 36 4.81 -2.06 -0.35
N TYR A 37 4.19 -0.88 -0.36
CA TYR A 37 4.58 0.24 -1.20
C TYR A 37 4.53 1.53 -0.38
N PHE A 38 5.68 2.05 0.01
CA PHE A 38 5.80 3.20 0.92
C PHE A 38 4.99 3.01 2.21
N ASP A 39 3.89 3.74 2.37
CA ASP A 39 3.01 3.73 3.52
C ASP A 39 1.85 2.72 3.41
N ASP A 40 1.66 2.12 2.23
CA ASP A 40 0.60 1.15 2.00
C ASP A 40 1.07 -0.31 2.15
N ILE A 41 0.23 -1.13 2.79
CA ILE A 41 0.44 -2.56 3.01
C ILE A 41 -0.74 -3.31 2.38
N PHE A 42 -0.45 -4.21 1.44
CA PHE A 42 -1.43 -5.03 0.73
C PHE A 42 -1.33 -6.49 1.15
N MET A 43 -2.49 -7.12 1.28
CA MET A 43 -2.60 -8.52 1.68
C MET A 43 -3.50 -9.29 0.71
N PRO A 44 -3.03 -9.62 -0.50
CA PRO A 44 -3.80 -10.47 -1.41
C PRO A 44 -3.92 -11.87 -0.82
N SER A 45 -5.11 -12.44 -0.85
CA SER A 45 -5.36 -13.81 -0.40
C SER A 45 -6.17 -14.55 -1.46
N ARG A 46 -5.83 -15.82 -1.67
CA ARG A 46 -6.47 -16.68 -2.67
C ARG A 46 -7.09 -17.88 -1.95
N ALA A 47 -8.20 -18.37 -2.48
CA ALA A 47 -8.77 -19.64 -2.03
C ALA A 47 -7.82 -20.79 -2.37
N SER A 48 -7.79 -21.81 -1.51
CA SER A 48 -7.14 -23.10 -1.74
C SER A 48 -8.18 -24.22 -1.65
N GLU A 49 -7.84 -25.44 -2.08
CA GLU A 49 -8.76 -26.59 -2.07
C GLU A 49 -9.46 -26.80 -0.71
N ASP A 50 -8.77 -26.51 0.40
CA ASP A 50 -9.27 -26.73 1.76
C ASP A 50 -9.78 -25.47 2.49
N ARG A 51 -9.62 -24.26 1.92
CA ARG A 51 -9.93 -22.99 2.62
C ARG A 51 -10.45 -21.90 1.69
N THR A 52 -11.47 -21.17 2.15
CA THR A 52 -11.99 -20.01 1.43
C THR A 52 -10.97 -18.86 1.42
N ALA A 53 -11.06 -17.98 0.42
CA ALA A 53 -10.18 -16.81 0.34
C ALA A 53 -10.30 -15.90 1.58
N VAL A 54 -11.49 -15.84 2.19
CA VAL A 54 -11.76 -15.05 3.40
C VAL A 54 -11.06 -15.64 4.63
N GLU A 55 -11.15 -16.95 4.83
CA GLU A 55 -10.48 -17.62 5.95
C GLU A 55 -8.95 -17.44 5.87
N ALA A 56 -8.37 -17.66 4.69
CA ALA A 56 -6.95 -17.42 4.46
C ALA A 56 -6.57 -15.94 4.70
N HIS A 57 -7.44 -15.00 4.30
CA HIS A 57 -7.20 -13.57 4.52
C HIS A 57 -7.22 -13.19 6.01
N LEU A 58 -8.11 -13.78 6.81
CA LEU A 58 -8.18 -13.53 8.25
C LEU A 58 -6.92 -14.01 8.97
N ASP A 59 -6.37 -15.17 8.58
CA ASP A 59 -5.12 -15.70 9.11
C ASP A 59 -3.94 -14.75 8.78
N HIS A 60 -3.80 -14.36 7.51
CA HIS A 60 -2.76 -13.43 7.08
C HIS A 60 -2.87 -12.06 7.77
N LEU A 61 -4.09 -11.53 7.89
CA LEU A 61 -4.36 -10.27 8.56
C LEU A 61 -3.95 -10.34 10.03
N ARG A 62 -4.23 -11.45 10.70
CA ARG A 62 -3.83 -11.67 12.09
C ARG A 62 -2.31 -11.65 12.23
N GLU A 63 -1.57 -12.35 11.37
CA GLU A 63 -0.11 -12.36 11.40
C GLU A 63 0.49 -10.96 11.19
N VAL A 64 -0.01 -10.24 10.19
CA VAL A 64 0.44 -8.87 9.89
C VAL A 64 0.18 -7.92 11.04
N LEU A 65 -1.04 -7.92 11.61
CA LEU A 65 -1.39 -7.05 12.73
C LEU A 65 -0.60 -7.38 13.99
N MET A 66 -0.27 -8.65 14.23
CA MET A 66 0.59 -9.06 15.34
C MET A 66 2.02 -8.53 15.15
N CYS A 67 2.58 -8.68 13.95
CA CYS A 67 3.89 -8.14 13.60
C CYS A 67 3.94 -6.61 13.76
N MET A 68 2.92 -5.90 13.29
CA MET A 68 2.80 -4.44 13.47
C MET A 68 2.76 -4.07 14.96
N ARG A 69 1.98 -4.78 15.77
CA ARG A 69 1.85 -4.54 17.21
C ARG A 69 3.17 -4.71 17.95
N GLU A 70 3.91 -5.78 17.64
CA GLU A 70 5.23 -6.05 18.23
C GLU A 70 6.25 -4.95 17.90
N ASN A 71 6.16 -4.38 16.69
CA ASN A 71 7.06 -3.35 16.19
C ASN A 71 6.53 -1.92 16.39
N ARG A 72 5.42 -1.75 17.11
CA ARG A 72 4.78 -0.45 17.40
C ARG A 72 4.47 0.35 16.12
N LEU A 73 4.05 -0.35 15.07
CA LEU A 73 3.50 0.26 13.86
C LEU A 73 1.98 0.37 13.99
N TYR A 74 1.45 1.53 13.61
CA TYR A 74 0.04 1.84 13.73
C TYR A 74 -0.55 2.16 12.37
N ALA A 75 -1.63 1.48 12.02
CA ALA A 75 -2.40 1.79 10.82
C ALA A 75 -3.43 2.88 11.11
N ASN A 76 -3.68 3.76 10.13
CA ASN A 76 -4.76 4.72 10.21
C ASN A 76 -6.07 4.04 9.77
N ILE A 77 -6.92 3.66 10.73
CA ILE A 77 -8.14 2.91 10.46
C ILE A 77 -9.09 3.59 9.47
N ASN A 78 -9.11 4.94 9.43
CA ASN A 78 -9.94 5.70 8.50
C ASN A 78 -9.48 5.59 7.03
N LYS A 79 -8.24 5.14 6.82
CA LYS A 79 -7.66 4.91 5.49
C LYS A 79 -7.55 3.42 5.14
N CYS A 80 -7.82 2.53 6.10
CA CYS A 80 -7.76 1.10 5.87
C CYS A 80 -9.03 0.60 5.18
N ILE A 81 -8.85 -0.30 4.23
CA ILE A 81 -9.93 -0.98 3.50
C ILE A 81 -9.69 -2.48 3.64
N PHE A 82 -10.71 -3.22 4.07
CA PHE A 82 -10.62 -4.66 4.35
C PHE A 82 -11.63 -5.45 3.53
N GLY A 83 -11.25 -6.66 3.11
CA GLY A 83 -12.19 -7.63 2.50
C GLY A 83 -12.79 -7.17 1.17
N VAL A 84 -12.13 -6.26 0.45
CA VAL A 84 -12.56 -5.78 -0.87
C VAL A 84 -11.95 -6.64 -1.98
N GLU A 85 -12.69 -6.81 -3.07
CA GLU A 85 -12.19 -7.49 -4.26
C GLU A 85 -11.17 -6.63 -5.04
N GLU A 86 -11.18 -5.29 -4.87
CA GLU A 86 -10.38 -4.35 -5.66
C GLU A 86 -9.67 -3.30 -4.78
N ILE A 87 -8.38 -3.01 -5.04
CA ILE A 87 -7.56 -2.08 -4.22
C ILE A 87 -6.66 -1.20 -5.12
N LEU A 88 -6.53 0.09 -4.76
CA LEU A 88 -5.50 1.05 -5.21
C LEU A 88 -5.44 1.46 -6.70
N GLY A 89 -6.58 1.59 -7.37
CA GLY A 89 -6.61 2.09 -8.76
C GLY A 89 -5.83 1.20 -9.75
N CYS A 90 -5.56 -0.03 -9.33
CA CYS A 90 -5.39 -1.18 -10.19
C CYS A 90 -6.53 -2.12 -9.79
N PHE A 91 -7.56 -2.22 -10.64
CA PHE A 91 -8.58 -3.24 -10.57
C PHE A 91 -7.88 -4.60 -10.64
N LEU A 92 -7.51 -5.14 -9.48
CA LEU A 92 -7.04 -6.51 -9.29
C LEU A 92 -8.29 -7.40 -9.22
N GLY A 93 -9.00 -7.49 -10.35
CA GLY A 93 -10.16 -8.37 -10.47
C GLY A 93 -9.74 -9.83 -10.58
N LYS A 94 -10.72 -10.74 -10.61
CA LYS A 94 -10.50 -12.18 -10.86
C LYS A 94 -9.75 -12.45 -12.17
N ASP A 95 -9.84 -11.52 -13.13
CA ASP A 95 -9.29 -11.64 -14.48
C ASP A 95 -7.93 -10.93 -14.69
N GLY A 96 -7.33 -10.34 -13.65
CA GLY A 96 -5.98 -9.76 -13.71
C GLY A 96 -5.90 -8.31 -13.24
N VAL A 97 -4.85 -7.61 -13.69
CA VAL A 97 -4.54 -6.23 -13.30
C VAL A 97 -5.08 -5.27 -14.35
N ARG A 98 -6.02 -4.41 -13.99
CA ARG A 98 -6.58 -3.37 -14.86
C ARG A 98 -6.35 -1.97 -14.27
N ALA A 99 -5.94 -1.01 -15.09
CA ALA A 99 -5.78 0.37 -14.63
C ALA A 99 -7.13 1.02 -14.28
N ASP A 100 -7.11 1.92 -13.29
CA ASP A 100 -8.27 2.71 -12.91
C ASP A 100 -8.85 3.49 -14.10
N PRO A 101 -10.13 3.29 -14.46
CA PRO A 101 -10.79 4.04 -15.52
C PRO A 101 -10.69 5.55 -15.32
N GLU A 102 -10.70 6.05 -14.08
CA GLU A 102 -10.54 7.48 -13.81
C GLU A 102 -9.12 7.96 -14.13
N LYS A 103 -8.09 7.20 -13.75
CA LYS A 103 -6.70 7.51 -14.11
C LYS A 103 -6.47 7.43 -15.62
N VAL A 104 -7.05 6.42 -16.27
CA VAL A 104 -7.00 6.27 -17.73
C VAL A 104 -7.70 7.43 -18.42
N CYS A 105 -8.87 7.84 -17.92
CA CYS A 105 -9.62 8.97 -18.44
C CYS A 105 -8.83 10.29 -18.28
N ALA A 106 -8.21 10.51 -17.12
CA ALA A 106 -7.38 11.69 -16.88
C ALA A 106 -6.19 11.78 -17.86
N ILE A 107 -5.56 10.65 -18.19
CA ILE A 107 -4.49 10.60 -19.20
C ILE A 107 -5.06 10.80 -20.61
N ALA A 108 -6.19 10.18 -20.94
CA ALA A 108 -6.82 10.29 -22.25
C ALA A 108 -7.33 11.71 -22.55
N GLN A 109 -7.77 12.44 -21.52
CA GLN A 109 -8.22 13.84 -21.60
C GLN A 109 -7.08 14.84 -21.42
N TRP A 110 -5.84 14.38 -21.28
CA TRP A 110 -4.70 15.26 -21.07
C TRP A 110 -4.52 16.19 -22.29
N PRO A 111 -4.48 17.52 -22.09
CA PRO A 111 -4.36 18.45 -23.19
C PRO A 111 -3.01 18.32 -23.87
N VAL A 112 -2.95 18.47 -25.20
CA VAL A 112 -1.69 18.38 -25.95
C VAL A 112 -0.71 19.42 -25.39
N PRO A 113 0.44 18.99 -24.83
CA PRO A 113 1.36 19.90 -24.18
C PRO A 113 1.97 20.85 -25.22
N VAL A 114 1.86 22.15 -24.96
CA VAL A 114 2.39 23.22 -25.81
C VAL A 114 3.77 23.71 -25.37
N SER A 115 4.23 23.29 -24.18
CA SER A 115 5.53 23.66 -23.64
C SER A 115 6.24 22.47 -23.01
N GLN A 116 7.57 22.60 -22.89
CA GLN A 116 8.39 21.60 -22.21
C GLN A 116 8.06 21.49 -20.70
N LYS A 117 7.47 22.54 -20.10
CA LYS A 117 6.97 22.49 -18.72
C LYS A 117 5.69 21.67 -18.61
N ASP A 118 4.82 21.73 -19.62
CA ASP A 118 3.56 20.96 -19.65
C ASP A 118 3.82 19.48 -19.94
N LEU A 119 4.87 19.16 -20.70
CA LEU A 119 5.31 17.79 -20.93
C LEU A 119 5.95 17.13 -19.69
N ARG A 120 6.45 17.92 -18.73
CA ARG A 120 7.14 17.43 -17.51
C ARG A 120 6.21 17.30 -16.30
N LYS A 121 4.92 17.58 -16.45
CA LYS A 121 3.89 17.36 -15.43
C LYS A 121 3.34 15.94 -15.54
#